data_AF-F0Z123-F1
#
_entry.id   AF-F0Z123-F1
#
_cell.length_a   1.000
_cell.length_b   1.000
_cell.length_c   1.000
_cell.angle_alpha   90.00
_cell.angle_beta   90.00
_cell.angle_gamma   90.00
#
_symmetry.space_group_name_H-M   'P 1'
#
loop_
_entity.id
_entity.type
_entity.pdbx_description
1 polymer ?
#
loop_
_entity_poly.entity_id
_entity_poly.type
_entity_poly.pdbx_seq_one_letter_code
_entity_poly.pdbx_strand_id
1 'polypeptide(L)' 'MPDMNLEQKKRFWRFVFMDDLEFFEKFIVDLPEDAQIRFFEETPDFLCGYLNMKDKADLENDEIYQNILKKIRQLKKPDQ' A
#
# COMPACT_ATOMS: atom_id res chain seq x y z
N MET A 1 17.56 -14.77 -13.78
CA MET A 1 17.56 -13.43 -13.15
C MET A 1 18.95 -12.86 -13.32
N PRO A 2 19.11 -11.55 -13.62
CA PRO A 2 20.42 -10.91 -13.78
C PRO A 2 21.29 -11.11 -12.52
N ASP A 3 22.59 -10.79 -12.65
CA ASP A 3 23.61 -10.95 -11.62
C ASP A 3 23.38 -9.99 -10.43
N MET A 4 22.32 -10.26 -9.67
CA MET A 4 21.94 -9.51 -8.48
C MET A 4 22.75 -10.02 -7.28
N ASN A 5 23.30 -9.09 -6.51
CA ASN A 5 23.88 -9.41 -5.21
C ASN A 5 22.78 -9.86 -4.21
N LEU A 6 23.20 -10.39 -3.06
CA LEU A 6 22.27 -10.95 -2.08
C LEU A 6 21.24 -9.92 -1.59
N GLU A 7 21.64 -8.67 -1.42
CA GLU A 7 20.74 -7.61 -0.96
C GLU A 7 19.71 -7.24 -2.03
N GLN A 8 20.13 -7.13 -3.28
CA GLN A 8 19.24 -6.88 -4.42
C GLN A 8 18.23 -8.01 -4.58
N LYS A 9 18.65 -9.27 -4.43
CA LYS A 9 17.75 -10.43 -4.44
C LYS A 9 16.73 -10.35 -3.31
N LYS A 10 17.15 -10.00 -2.09
CA LYS A 10 16.23 -9.83 -0.95
C LYS A 10 15.20 -8.72 -1.20
N ARG A 11 15.64 -7.56 -1.71
CA ARG A 11 14.74 -6.45 -2.05
C ARG A 11 13.77 -6.82 -3.17
N PHE A 12 14.25 -7.53 -4.20
CA PHE A 12 13.41 -8.01 -5.30
C PHE A 12 12.33 -8.97 -4.81
N TRP A 13 12.69 -9.98 -4.03
CA TRP A 13 11.70 -10.92 -3.50
C TRP A 13 10.71 -10.23 -2.55
N ARG A 14 11.18 -9.29 -1.73
CA ARG A 14 10.27 -8.49 -0.89
C ARG A 14 9.27 -7.70 -1.73
N PHE A 15 9.69 -7.15 -2.86
CA PHE A 15 8.80 -6.46 -3.79
C PHE A 15 7.79 -7.41 -4.45
N VAL A 16 8.26 -8.57 -4.94
CA VAL A 16 7.40 -9.58 -5.60
C VAL A 16 6.32 -10.14 -4.67
N PHE A 17 6.61 -10.28 -3.38
CA PHE A 17 5.68 -10.82 -2.38
C PHE A 17 5.02 -9.74 -1.51
N MET A 18 5.16 -8.46 -1.88
CA MET A 18 4.53 -7.36 -1.17
C MET A 18 3.01 -7.43 -1.36
N ASP A 19 2.24 -7.27 -0.29
CA ASP A 19 0.79 -7.13 -0.39
C ASP A 19 0.39 -5.73 -0.86
N ASP A 20 -0.85 -5.61 -1.36
CA ASP A 20 -1.36 -4.39 -1.97
C ASP A 20 -1.33 -3.19 -1.00
N LEU A 21 -1.52 -3.42 0.31
CA LEU A 21 -1.46 -2.34 1.32
C LEU A 21 -0.02 -1.93 1.64
N GLU A 22 0.90 -2.87 1.82
CA GLU A 22 2.33 -2.57 2.03
C GLU A 22 2.89 -1.78 0.83
N PHE A 23 2.45 -2.13 -0.38
CA PHE A 23 2.82 -1.40 -1.59
C PHE A 23 2.23 0.02 -1.61
N PHE A 24 0.93 0.16 -1.33
CA PHE A 24 0.28 1.46 -1.28
C PHE A 24 0.95 2.39 -0.26
N GLU A 25 1.22 1.90 0.95
CA GLU A 25 1.86 2.70 2.00
C GLU A 25 3.27 3.15 1.61
N LYS A 26 4.05 2.31 0.92
CA LYS A 26 5.45 2.64 0.62
C LYS A 26 5.67 3.48 -0.61
N PHE A 27 4.81 3.34 -1.60
CA PHE A 27 5.07 3.88 -2.94
C PHE A 27 4.02 4.88 -3.41
N ILE A 28 2.80 4.83 -2.86
CA ILE A 28 1.68 5.63 -3.36
C ILE A 28 1.30 6.75 -2.40
N VAL A 29 1.28 6.51 -1.09
CA VAL A 29 0.75 7.48 -0.10
C VAL A 29 1.47 8.84 -0.11
N ASP A 30 2.78 8.84 -0.40
CA ASP A 30 3.62 10.03 -0.40
C ASP A 30 3.70 10.71 -1.78
N LEU A 31 3.01 10.18 -2.81
CA LEU A 31 2.94 10.82 -4.12
C LEU A 31 2.03 12.05 -4.07
N PRO A 32 2.21 13.02 -4.99
CA PRO A 32 1.24 14.08 -5.22
C PRO A 32 -0.17 13.53 -5.49
N GLU A 33 -1.21 14.25 -5.06
CA GLU A 33 -2.61 13.82 -5.16
C GLU A 33 -3.01 13.43 -6.59
N ASP A 34 -2.57 14.19 -7.59
CA ASP A 34 -2.85 13.91 -9.01
C ASP A 34 -2.21 12.59 -9.48
N ALA A 35 -1.04 12.23 -8.94
CA ALA A 35 -0.38 10.96 -9.24
C ALA A 35 -1.06 9.79 -8.52
N GLN A 36 -1.56 9.99 -7.30
CA GLN A 36 -2.36 8.98 -6.59
C GLN A 36 -3.67 8.70 -7.34
N ILE A 37 -4.35 9.75 -7.81
CA ILE A 37 -5.59 9.62 -8.60
C ILE A 37 -5.33 8.85 -9.89
N ARG A 38 -4.32 9.25 -10.68
CA ARG A 38 -3.97 8.53 -11.92
C ARG A 38 -3.66 7.06 -11.68
N PHE A 39 -2.96 6.73 -10.60
CA PHE A 39 -2.68 5.35 -10.25
C PHE A 39 -3.97 4.52 -10.10
N PHE A 40 -4.94 5.00 -9.33
CA PHE A 40 -6.20 4.27 -9.16
C PHE A 40 -7.12 4.30 -10.39
N GLU A 41 -7.02 5.31 -11.26
CA GLU A 41 -7.70 5.31 -12.56
C GLU A 41 -7.13 4.23 -13.49
N GLU A 42 -5.82 4.03 -13.48
CA GLU A 42 -5.13 3.02 -14.30
C GLU A 42 -5.24 1.61 -13.71
N THR A 43 -5.33 1.48 -12.39
CA THR A 43 -5.45 0.20 -11.67
C THR A 43 -6.65 0.19 -10.71
N PRO A 44 -7.90 0.19 -11.23
CA PRO A 44 -9.11 0.31 -10.41
C PRO A 44 -9.36 -0.88 -9.49
N ASP A 45 -8.75 -2.04 -9.78
CA ASP A 45 -8.85 -3.27 -9.02
C ASP A 45 -7.64 -3.54 -8.12
N PHE A 46 -6.73 -2.57 -7.96
CA PHE A 46 -5.48 -2.74 -7.20
C PHE A 46 -5.69 -3.29 -5.78
N LEU A 47 -6.72 -2.84 -5.05
CA LEU A 47 -7.03 -3.32 -3.70
C LEU A 47 -8.06 -4.46 -3.69
N CYS A 48 -8.48 -4.96 -4.84
CA CYS A 48 -9.58 -5.93 -4.96
C CYS A 48 -9.22 -7.25 -4.26
N GLY A 49 -7.96 -7.71 -4.35
CA GLY A 49 -7.47 -8.89 -3.66
C GLY A 49 -7.61 -8.75 -2.14
N TYR A 50 -7.22 -7.59 -1.60
CA TYR A 50 -7.34 -7.27 -0.18
C TYR A 50 -8.82 -7.13 0.26
N LEU A 51 -9.64 -6.41 -0.50
CA LEU A 51 -11.05 -6.14 -0.18
C LEU A 51 -11.95 -7.38 -0.30
N ASN A 52 -11.59 -8.33 -1.17
CA ASN A 52 -12.35 -9.57 -1.36
C ASN A 52 -12.00 -10.66 -0.34
N MET A 53 -11.01 -10.45 0.54
CA MET A 53 -10.74 -11.33 1.68
C MET A 53 -11.77 -11.14 2.82
N LYS A 54 -13.07 -11.13 2.50
CA LYS A 54 -14.18 -10.90 3.43
C LYS A 54 -14.21 -11.82 4.66
N ASP A 55 -13.52 -12.96 4.63
CA ASP A 55 -13.44 -13.91 5.75
C ASP A 55 -12.07 -13.96 6.45
N LYS A 56 -11.08 -13.14 6.01
CA LYS A 56 -9.70 -13.18 6.54
C LYS A 56 -9.08 -11.81 6.83
N ALA A 57 -9.55 -10.73 6.20
CA ALA A 57 -9.04 -9.40 6.47
C ALA A 57 -9.75 -8.84 7.72
N ASP A 58 -9.21 -9.15 8.89
CA ASP A 58 -9.57 -8.44 10.12
C ASP A 58 -8.95 -7.04 10.07
N LEU A 59 -9.59 -6.14 9.33
CA LEU A 59 -9.16 -4.75 9.14
C LEU A 59 -9.01 -4.01 10.47
N GLU A 60 -9.73 -4.42 11.52
CA GLU A 60 -9.60 -3.82 12.84
C GLU A 60 -8.25 -4.15 13.48
N ASN A 61 -7.72 -5.34 13.21
CA ASN A 61 -6.44 -5.82 13.74
C ASN A 61 -5.26 -5.72 12.75
N ASP A 62 -5.49 -5.35 11.49
CA ASP A 62 -4.43 -5.15 10.49
C ASP A 62 -3.63 -3.86 10.79
N GLU A 63 -2.36 -4.03 11.18
CA GLU A 63 -1.49 -2.92 11.57
C GLU A 63 -1.25 -1.89 10.44
N ILE A 64 -1.16 -2.34 9.19
CA ILE A 64 -0.91 -1.48 8.03
C ILE A 64 -2.16 -0.64 7.78
N TYR A 65 -3.34 -1.27 7.78
CA TYR A 65 -4.61 -0.58 7.64
C TYR A 65 -4.83 0.47 8.75
N GLN A 66 -4.56 0.11 10.01
CA GLN A 66 -4.67 1.04 11.13
C GLN A 66 -3.68 2.22 11.03
N ASN A 67 -2.47 1.99 10.53
CA ASN A 67 -1.49 3.06 10.32
C ASN A 67 -1.91 4.00 9.18
N ILE A 68 -2.46 3.47 8.09
CA ILE A 68 -3.04 4.29 7.01
C ILE A 68 -4.20 5.14 7.55
N LEU A 69 -5.12 4.56 8.33
CA LEU A 69 -6.22 5.31 8.95
C LEU A 69 -5.74 6.42 9.88
N LYS A 70 -4.68 6.17 10.68
CA LYS A 70 -4.07 7.20 11.54
C LYS A 70 -3.53 8.37 10.70
N LYS A 71 -2.80 8.08 9.62
CA LYS A 71 -2.26 9.11 8.70
C LYS A 71 -3.40 9.93 8.06
N ILE A 72 -4.45 9.27 7.56
CA ILE A 72 -5.64 9.95 7.01
C ILE A 72 -6.31 10.85 8.07
N ARG A 73 -6.47 10.37 9.31
CA ARG A 73 -7.06 11.15 10.41
C ARG A 73 -6.20 12.37 10.78
N GLN A 74 -4.88 12.28 10.65
CA GLN A 74 -3.97 13.41 10.87
C GLN A 74 -4.05 14.42 9.73
N LEU A 75 -4.15 13.97 8.47
CA LEU A 75 -4.33 14.82 7.30
C LEU A 75 -5.70 15.52 7.28
N LYS A 76 -6.75 14.90 7.82
CA LYS A 76 -8.09 15.48 8.00
C LYS A 76 -8.18 16.50 9.14
N LYS A 77 -7.08 16.77 9.85
CA LYS A 77 -6.99 17.88 10.79
C LYS A 77 -6.14 19.04 10.22
N PRO A 78 -6.51 19.70 9.11
CA PRO A 78 -6.12 21.08 8.91
C PRO A 78 -7.13 21.98 9.63
N ASP A 79 -6.61 22.83 10.50
CA ASP A 79 -7.25 23.95 11.19
C ASP A 79 -8.27 23.62 12.30
N GLN A 80 -7.74 23.55 13.54
CA GLN A 80 -8.48 23.89 14.75
C GLN A 80 -7.88 25.18 15.34
#